data_AF-A0A7C7V3E2-F1
#
_entry.id   AF-A0A7C7V3E2-F1
#
_cell.length_a   1.000
_cell.length_b   1.000
_cell.length_c   1.000
_cell.angle_alpha   90.00
_cell.angle_beta   90.00
_cell.angle_gamma   90.00
#
_symmetry.space_group_name_H-M   'P 1'
#
loop_
_entity.id
_entity.type
_entity.pdbx_description
1 polymer ?
#
loop_
_entity_poly.entity_id
_entity_poly.type
_entity_poly.pdbx_seq_one_letter_code
_entity_poly.pdbx_strand_id
1 'polypeptide(L)'
;MPPRLKMKGLDEKYILKLAARSLVPAPIRGRSKQPYRAPEADCFIDPARGRFRCEYAEELLSAERLRDDGFFCPMAVEQLTRKARAGRVIGAKDNMALVGILSTQLLIDQLLRPSAELTYPTPAVTAAPEPAVQTIPQPTA
;
A
#
# COMPACT_ATOMS: atom_id res chain seq x y z
N MET A 1 7.39 -31.26 8.47
CA MET A 1 8.25 -31.15 7.27
C MET A 1 9.71 -30.88 7.68
N PRO A 2 10.72 -31.61 7.17
CA PRO A 2 12.13 -31.41 7.55
C PRO A 2 12.66 -29.99 7.22
N PRO A 3 13.29 -29.26 8.16
CA PRO A 3 13.79 -27.91 7.94
C PRO A 3 14.78 -27.79 6.77
N ARG A 4 15.66 -28.79 6.59
CA ARG A 4 16.63 -28.89 5.48
C ARG A 4 16.02 -28.85 4.08
N LEU A 5 14.71 -29.06 3.95
CA LEU A 5 13.99 -29.01 2.68
C LEU A 5 13.32 -27.66 2.41
N LYS A 6 13.20 -26.79 3.43
CA LYS A 6 12.74 -25.39 3.25
C LYS A 6 13.83 -24.53 2.60
N MET A 7 15.09 -24.81 2.92
CA MET A 7 16.29 -24.14 2.43
C MET A 7 17.42 -25.17 2.32
N LYS A 8 17.95 -25.38 1.12
CA LYS A 8 19.03 -26.36 0.86
C LYS A 8 20.28 -25.60 0.40
N GLY A 9 21.21 -25.37 1.33
CA GLY A 9 22.29 -24.40 1.09
C GLY A 9 21.71 -22.99 0.96
N LEU A 10 22.04 -22.27 -0.11
CA LEU A 10 21.48 -20.95 -0.44
C LEU A 10 20.26 -21.03 -1.38
N ASP A 11 19.70 -22.22 -1.60
CA ASP A 11 18.49 -22.41 -2.42
C ASP A 11 17.23 -22.36 -1.55
N GLU A 12 16.60 -21.18 -1.49
CA GLU A 12 15.36 -20.96 -0.77
C GLU A 12 14.16 -21.61 -1.46
N LYS A 13 13.15 -22.00 -0.66
CA LYS A 13 11.91 -22.63 -1.15
C LYS A 13 12.19 -23.93 -1.94
N TYR A 14 13.24 -24.66 -1.60
CA TYR A 14 13.72 -25.84 -2.33
C TYR A 14 12.61 -26.88 -2.60
N ILE A 15 11.88 -27.31 -1.57
CA ILE A 15 10.80 -28.29 -1.74
C ILE A 15 9.65 -27.77 -2.63
N LEU A 16 9.35 -26.47 -2.57
CA LEU A 16 8.31 -25.85 -3.39
C LEU A 16 8.74 -25.79 -4.85
N LYS A 17 10.00 -25.43 -5.10
CA LYS A 17 10.59 -25.45 -6.45
C LYS A 17 10.54 -26.87 -7.03
N LEU A 18 10.90 -27.89 -6.25
CA LEU A 18 10.81 -29.30 -6.68
C LEU A 18 9.37 -29.72 -7.01
N ALA A 19 8.40 -29.40 -6.15
CA ALA A 19 6.99 -29.75 -6.36
C ALA A 19 6.41 -29.05 -7.61
N ALA A 20 6.85 -27.82 -7.90
CA ALA A 20 6.39 -27.05 -9.06
C ALA A 20 7.14 -27.41 -10.37
N ARG A 21 7.92 -28.51 -10.42
CA ARG A 21 8.83 -28.80 -11.54
C ARG A 21 8.12 -28.88 -12.90
N SER A 22 6.92 -29.45 -12.92
CA SER A 22 6.08 -29.65 -14.10
C SER A 22 5.04 -28.54 -14.30
N LEU A 23 4.92 -27.59 -13.37
CA LEU A 23 3.89 -26.55 -13.39
C LEU A 23 4.39 -25.21 -13.94
N VAL A 24 5.68 -24.90 -13.77
CA VAL A 24 6.27 -23.64 -14.21
C VAL A 24 7.60 -23.84 -14.95
N PRO A 25 7.92 -22.98 -15.94
CA PRO A 25 9.20 -23.02 -16.66
C PRO A 25 10.42 -22.94 -15.74
N ALA A 26 11.51 -23.58 -16.16
CA ALA A 26 12.77 -23.59 -15.41
C ALA A 26 13.30 -22.18 -15.03
N PRO A 27 13.20 -21.14 -15.90
CA PRO A 27 13.63 -19.79 -15.54
C PRO A 27 12.87 -19.18 -14.34
N ILE A 28 11.56 -19.42 -14.24
CA ILE A 28 10.73 -18.91 -13.13
C ILE A 28 11.08 -19.63 -11.83
N ARG A 29 11.27 -20.95 -11.91
CA ARG A 29 11.63 -21.79 -10.75
C ARG A 29 13.03 -21.47 -10.21
N GLY A 30 13.99 -21.16 -11.09
CA GLY A 30 15.37 -20.85 -10.72
C GLY A 30 15.58 -19.40 -10.27
N ARG A 31 14.62 -18.50 -10.50
CA ARG A 31 14.71 -17.10 -10.10
C ARG A 31 14.84 -16.97 -8.58
N SER A 32 15.90 -16.32 -8.13
CA SER A 32 16.07 -15.95 -6.72
C SER A 32 14.90 -15.10 -6.24
N LYS A 33 14.54 -15.26 -4.96
CA LYS A 33 13.56 -14.41 -4.29
C LYS A 33 14.01 -12.96 -4.35
N GLN A 34 13.28 -12.16 -5.13
CA GLN A 34 13.38 -10.72 -5.06
C GLN A 34 12.38 -10.23 -4.00
N PRO A 35 12.82 -9.39 -3.03
CA PRO A 35 11.89 -8.74 -2.14
C PRO A 35 10.94 -7.86 -2.96
N TYR A 36 9.66 -7.83 -2.56
CA TYR A 36 8.74 -6.85 -3.13
C TYR A 36 9.23 -5.45 -2.77
N ARG A 37 9.39 -4.60 -3.79
CA ARG A 37 9.66 -3.17 -3.63
C ARG A 37 8.54 -2.47 -4.37
N ALA A 38 7.64 -1.83 -3.63
CA ALA A 38 6.65 -0.98 -4.28
C ALA A 38 7.39 0.26 -4.83
N PRO A 39 6.90 0.86 -5.91
CA PRO A 39 7.40 2.14 -6.38
C PRO A 39 6.71 3.26 -5.58
N GLU A 40 6.91 3.29 -4.25
CA GLU A 40 6.08 4.07 -3.33
C GLU A 40 6.02 5.56 -3.69
N ALA A 41 7.17 6.23 -3.83
CA ALA A 41 7.21 7.65 -4.19
C ALA A 41 6.73 7.90 -5.62
N ASP A 42 7.04 7.00 -6.56
CA ASP A 42 6.70 7.16 -7.98
C ASP A 42 5.17 7.08 -8.23
N CYS A 43 4.42 6.48 -7.30
CA CYS A 43 2.95 6.51 -7.32
C CYS A 43 2.38 7.92 -7.12
N PHE A 44 3.10 8.81 -6.43
CA PHE A 44 2.65 10.16 -6.12
C PHE A 44 3.42 11.23 -6.89
N ILE A 45 4.65 10.94 -7.31
CA ILE A 45 5.54 11.87 -8.00
C ILE A 45 5.96 11.24 -9.33
N ASP A 46 5.84 11.99 -10.41
CA ASP A 46 6.37 11.58 -11.71
C ASP A 46 7.86 11.90 -11.78
N PRO A 47 8.78 10.91 -11.71
CA PRO A 47 10.20 11.17 -11.74
C PRO A 47 10.68 11.72 -13.10
N ALA A 48 9.94 11.47 -14.19
CA ALA A 48 10.30 12.00 -15.51
C ALA A 48 9.95 13.49 -15.64
N ARG A 49 8.90 13.94 -14.94
CA ARG A 49 8.41 15.33 -15.00
C ARG A 49 8.78 16.16 -13.77
N GLY A 50 9.21 15.53 -12.68
CA GLY A 50 9.50 16.18 -11.40
C GLY A 50 8.28 16.85 -10.76
N ARG A 51 7.07 16.37 -11.06
CA ARG A 51 5.81 16.92 -10.53
C ARG A 51 5.01 15.86 -9.78
N PHE A 52 4.16 16.30 -8.87
CA PHE A 52 3.18 15.42 -8.26
C PHE A 52 2.15 14.96 -9.30
N ARG A 53 1.66 13.74 -9.12
CA ARG A 53 0.58 13.14 -9.92
C ARG A 53 -0.81 13.53 -9.39
N CYS A 54 -0.88 13.94 -8.12
CA CYS A 54 -2.12 14.32 -7.46
C CYS A 54 -1.91 15.61 -6.67
N GLU A 55 -2.83 16.57 -6.83
CA GLU A 55 -2.75 17.89 -6.20
C GLU A 55 -2.79 17.81 -4.67
N TYR A 56 -3.66 16.97 -4.12
CA TYR A 56 -3.75 16.77 -2.67
C TYR A 56 -2.41 16.33 -2.05
N ALA A 57 -1.62 15.51 -2.75
CA ALA A 57 -0.35 15.03 -2.23
C ALA A 57 0.71 16.15 -2.21
N GLU A 58 0.64 17.08 -3.16
CA GLU A 58 1.49 18.28 -3.18
C GLU A 58 1.12 19.23 -2.04
N GLU A 59 -0.17 19.45 -1.83
CA GLU A 59 -0.69 20.31 -0.75
C GLU A 59 -0.35 19.75 0.64
N LEU A 60 -0.61 18.46 0.87
CA LEU A 60 -0.34 17.80 2.16
C LEU A 60 1.15 17.72 2.49
N LEU A 61 2.04 17.79 1.49
CA LEU A 61 3.48 17.81 1.70
C LEU A 61 4.07 19.23 1.61
N SER A 62 3.23 20.25 1.51
CA SER A 62 3.66 21.65 1.47
C SER A 62 4.21 22.09 2.83
N ALA A 63 5.16 23.03 2.80
CA ALA A 63 5.77 23.52 4.03
C ALA A 63 4.78 24.25 4.93
N GLU A 64 3.75 24.88 4.36
CA GLU A 64 2.65 25.49 5.11
C GLU A 64 1.85 24.42 5.86
N ARG A 65 1.37 23.41 5.13
CA ARG A 65 0.55 22.35 5.74
C ARG A 65 1.29 21.58 6.82
N LEU A 66 2.58 21.29 6.62
CA LEU A 66 3.42 20.62 7.60
C LEU A 66 3.66 21.45 8.86
N ARG A 67 3.74 22.79 8.75
CA ARG A 67 3.86 23.69 9.91
C ARG A 67 2.56 23.72 10.71
N ASP A 68 1.43 23.81 10.04
CA ASP A 68 0.12 23.83 10.69
C ASP A 68 -0.16 22.53 11.43
N ASP A 69 0.18 21.40 10.82
CA ASP A 69 -0.03 20.08 11.41
C ASP A 69 0.98 19.77 12.53
N GLY A 70 2.20 20.30 12.44
CA GLY A 70 3.20 20.27 13.53
C GLY A 70 3.90 18.92 13.78
N PHE A 71 3.63 17.88 12.98
CA PHE A 71 4.21 16.53 13.19
C PHE A 71 5.58 16.32 12.52
N PHE A 72 5.90 17.05 11.45
CA PHE A 72 7.09 16.83 10.64
C PHE A 72 7.86 18.12 10.41
N CYS A 73 9.19 18.01 10.29
CA CYS A 73 10.05 19.16 9.97
C CYS A 73 9.92 19.53 8.48
N PRO A 74 9.38 20.72 8.13
CA PRO A 74 9.12 21.09 6.74
C PRO A 74 10.36 21.03 5.85
N MET A 75 11.51 21.49 6.36
CA MET A 75 12.76 21.49 5.61
C MET A 75 13.24 20.06 5.27
N ALA A 76 13.06 19.11 6.19
CA ALA A 76 13.45 17.72 5.94
C ALA A 76 12.55 17.07 4.89
N VAL A 77 11.23 17.33 4.96
CA VAL A 77 10.26 16.83 3.98
C VAL A 77 10.50 17.44 2.60
N GLU A 78 10.79 18.73 2.52
CA GLU A 78 11.12 19.39 1.26
C GLU A 78 12.36 18.76 0.61
N GLN A 79 13.41 18.48 1.38
CA GLN A 79 14.60 17.80 0.87
C GLN A 79 14.28 16.39 0.34
N LEU A 80 13.42 15.65 1.03
CA LEU A 80 12.97 14.32 0.62
C LEU A 80 12.13 14.40 -0.67
N THR A 81 11.15 15.30 -0.73
CA THR A 81 10.32 15.54 -1.92
C THR A 81 11.15 15.99 -3.11
N ARG A 82 12.16 16.84 -2.90
CA ARG A 82 13.12 17.24 -3.95
C ARG A 82 13.94 16.06 -4.47
N LYS A 83 14.37 15.14 -3.60
CA LYS A 83 15.01 13.89 -4.05
C LYS A 83 14.05 13.05 -4.90
N ALA A 84 12.79 12.95 -4.48
CA ALA A 84 11.76 12.19 -5.20
C ALA A 84 11.49 12.77 -6.59
N ARG A 85 11.31 14.09 -6.69
CA ARG A 85 11.13 14.80 -7.97
C ARG A 85 12.32 14.63 -8.92
N ALA A 86 13.53 14.49 -8.38
CA ALA A 86 14.73 14.24 -9.17
C ALA A 86 14.92 12.77 -9.58
N GLY A 87 13.98 11.87 -9.26
CA GLY A 87 14.13 10.43 -9.47
C GLY A 87 15.25 9.82 -8.62
N ARG A 88 15.62 10.47 -7.52
CA ARG A 88 16.74 10.10 -6.62
C ARG A 88 16.26 9.52 -5.29
N VAL A 89 14.98 9.17 -5.14
CA VAL A 89 14.56 8.29 -4.05
C VAL A 89 15.04 6.88 -4.39
N ILE A 90 16.22 6.57 -3.88
CA ILE A 90 17.00 5.39 -4.31
C ILE A 90 16.81 4.20 -3.35
N GLY A 91 16.33 4.45 -2.12
CA GLY A 91 16.24 3.44 -1.07
C GLY A 91 14.84 3.25 -0.51
N ALA A 92 14.57 2.03 -0.03
CA ALA A 92 13.32 1.68 0.65
C ALA A 92 12.99 2.63 1.82
N LYS A 93 14.01 3.13 2.53
CA LYS A 93 13.85 4.07 3.64
C LYS A 93 13.22 5.40 3.20
N ASP A 94 13.72 5.99 2.11
CA ASP A 94 13.25 7.28 1.62
C ASP A 94 11.81 7.16 1.07
N ASN A 95 11.53 6.05 0.37
CA ASN A 95 10.18 5.71 -0.09
C ASN A 95 9.18 5.55 1.07
N MET A 96 9.54 4.74 2.07
CA MET A 96 8.70 4.52 3.25
C MET A 96 8.50 5.80 4.06
N ALA A 97 9.53 6.65 4.17
CA ALA A 97 9.42 7.93 4.84
C ALA A 97 8.40 8.85 4.13
N LEU A 98 8.49 8.97 2.81
CA LEU A 98 7.57 9.83 2.04
C LEU A 98 6.12 9.37 2.19
N VAL A 99 5.86 8.08 2.02
CA VAL A 99 4.49 7.53 2.17
C VAL A 99 4.02 7.61 3.62
N GLY A 100 4.88 7.39 4.60
CA GLY A 100 4.53 7.54 6.02
C GLY A 100 4.12 8.97 6.37
N ILE A 101 4.87 9.97 5.89
CA ILE A 101 4.54 11.38 6.06
C ILE A 101 3.20 11.70 5.39
N LEU A 102 3.05 11.35 4.11
CA LEU A 102 1.83 11.62 3.35
C LEU A 102 0.60 10.96 3.99
N SER A 103 0.72 9.71 4.43
CA SER A 103 -0.37 8.98 5.08
C SER A 103 -0.77 9.65 6.40
N THR A 104 0.20 10.14 7.17
CA THR A 104 -0.06 10.85 8.42
C THR A 104 -0.75 12.18 8.15
N GLN A 105 -0.28 12.95 7.17
CA GLN A 105 -0.91 14.21 6.75
C GLN A 105 -2.35 13.98 6.26
N LEU A 106 -2.59 12.90 5.52
CA LEU A 106 -3.93 12.52 5.06
C LEU A 106 -4.86 12.14 6.23
N LEU A 107 -4.35 11.42 7.24
CA LEU A 107 -5.14 11.11 8.44
C LEU A 107 -5.52 12.37 9.21
N ILE A 108 -4.60 13.33 9.33
CA ILE A 108 -4.88 14.62 9.97
C ILE A 108 -5.95 15.37 9.17
N ASP A 109 -5.80 15.42 7.85
CA ASP A 109 -6.73 16.08 6.94
C ASP A 109 -8.15 15.52 7.02
N GLN A 110 -8.28 14.19 7.03
CA GLN A 110 -9.57 13.52 6.96
C GLN A 110 -10.25 13.34 8.31
N LEU A 111 -9.49 13.27 9.40
CA LEU A 111 -10.03 12.86 10.71
C LEU A 111 -9.88 13.92 11.81
N LEU A 112 -8.87 14.78 11.75
CA LEU A 112 -8.60 15.76 12.80
C LEU A 112 -8.99 17.17 12.40
N ARG A 113 -8.95 17.50 11.11
CA ARG A 113 -9.47 18.77 10.64
C ARG A 113 -11.00 18.67 10.53
N PRO A 114 -11.74 19.65 11.07
CA PRO A 114 -13.19 19.66 10.94
C PRO A 114 -13.53 19.78 9.46
N SER A 115 -13.89 18.66 8.83
CA SER A 115 -14.58 18.68 7.55
C SER A 115 -15.93 19.34 7.82
N ALA A 116 -16.17 20.50 7.22
CA ALA A 116 -17.53 21.03 7.14
C ALA A 116 -18.38 19.91 6.51
N GLU A 117 -19.27 19.34 7.32
CA GLU A 117 -20.20 18.26 6.97
C GLU A 117 -19.57 16.95 6.48
N LEU A 118 -19.18 16.08 7.41
CA LEU A 118 -19.45 14.65 7.24
C LEU A 118 -20.95 14.40 7.47
N THR A 119 -21.79 15.00 6.63
CA THR A 119 -23.14 14.50 6.37
C THR A 119 -22.95 13.22 5.58
N TYR A 120 -22.69 12.12 6.27
CA TYR A 120 -22.95 10.83 5.67
C TYR A 120 -24.45 10.80 5.39
N PRO A 121 -24.92 10.70 4.12
CA PRO A 121 -26.27 10.23 3.92
C PRO A 121 -26.28 8.87 4.62
N THR A 122 -27.06 8.77 5.70
CA THR A 122 -27.40 7.46 6.24
C THR A 122 -27.86 6.67 5.03
N PRO A 123 -27.15 5.61 4.59
CA PRO A 123 -27.69 4.79 3.54
C PRO A 123 -29.04 4.37 4.11
N ALA A 124 -30.12 4.75 3.43
CA ALA A 124 -31.42 4.20 3.73
C ALA A 124 -31.20 2.70 3.64
N VAL A 125 -31.08 2.04 4.79
CA VAL A 125 -31.21 0.61 4.89
C VAL A 125 -32.69 0.40 4.59
N THR A 126 -33.04 0.45 3.31
CA THR A 126 -34.21 -0.21 2.79
C THR A 126 -33.93 -1.66 3.14
N ALA A 127 -34.55 -2.12 4.22
CA ALA A 127 -34.55 -3.52 4.57
C ALA A 127 -34.89 -4.29 3.30
N ALA A 128 -33.90 -5.01 2.77
CA ALA A 128 -34.18 -6.00 1.74
C ALA A 128 -35.25 -6.92 2.33
N PRO A 129 -36.31 -7.27 1.59
CA PRO A 129 -37.28 -8.23 2.09
C PRO A 129 -36.51 -9.49 2.50
N GLU A 130 -36.79 -9.99 3.71
CA GLU A 130 -36.17 -11.21 4.24
C GLU A 130 -36.21 -12.30 3.15
N PRO A 131 -35.09 -12.98 2.87
CA PRO A 131 -35.14 -14.08 1.92
C PRO A 131 -36.10 -15.14 2.48
N ALA A 132 -37.12 -15.49 1.69
CA ALA A 132 -38.07 -16.53 2.04
C ALA A 132 -37.31 -17.80 2.43
N VAL A 133 -37.43 -18.19 3.70
CA VAL A 133 -36.93 -19.46 4.22
C VAL A 133 -37.63 -20.57 3.43
N GLN A 134 -36.91 -21.20 2.52
CA GLN A 134 -37.37 -22.44 1.91
C GLN A 134 -37.28 -23.54 2.97
N THR A 135 -38.45 -23.97 3.45
CA THR A 135 -38.60 -25.13 4.33
C THR A 135 -38.05 -26.35 3.62
N ILE A 136 -36.91 -26.87 4.10
CA ILE A 136 -36.35 -28.15 3.69
C ILE A 136 -37.36 -29.24 4.14
N PRO A 137 -37.89 -30.09 3.24
CA PRO A 137 -38.77 -31.18 3.66
C PRO A 137 -37.97 -32.19 4.49
N GLN A 138 -38.51 -32.54 5.66
CA GLN A 138 -37.97 -33.56 6.54
C GLN A 138 -38.08 -34.94 5.86
N PRO A 139 -37.07 -35.81 5.97
CA PRO A 139 -37.14 -37.16 5.40
C PRO A 139 -38.12 -38.02 6.22
N THR A 140 -39.10 -38.60 5.54
CA THR A 140 -39.96 -39.66 6.09
C THR A 140 -39.14 -40.93 6.28
N ALA A 141 -39.29 -41.56 7.44
CA ALA A 141 -38.67 -42.84 7.80
C ALA A 141 -39.26 -44.01 7.01
#